data_AF-A0A8T6D3U8-F1
#
_entry.id   AF-A0A8T6D3U8-F1
#
_cell.length_a   1.000
_cell.length_b   1.000
_cell.length_c   1.000
_cell.angle_alpha   90.00
_cell.angle_beta   90.00
_cell.angle_gamma   90.00
#
_symmetry.space_group_name_H-M   'P 1'
#
loop_
_entity.id
_entity.type
_entity.pdbx_description
1 polymer ?
#
loop_
_entity_poly.entity_id
_entity_poly.type
_entity_poly.pdbx_seq_one_letter_code
_entity_poly.pdbx_strand_id
1 'polypeptide(L)'
;MFPEPHKFDIDRYLPGREEHRSIGYAPFGLGTHTCLGNRWVELQMAVDLMMIAHYFDLEVQPANAKLRISPFPSLSISNKVKFHISRKRREIPPPGESNGSAAAMGCPVLH
;
A
#
# COMPACT_ATOMS: atom_id res chain seq x y z
N MET A 1 -16.71 -14.60 4.28
CA MET A 1 -16.22 -15.22 3.04
C MET A 1 -16.04 -14.13 2.00
N PHE A 2 -15.06 -14.24 1.11
CA PHE A 2 -14.74 -13.23 0.09
C PHE A 2 -15.38 -13.61 -1.27
N PRO A 3 -16.39 -12.88 -1.77
CA PRO A 3 -16.91 -13.10 -3.12
C PRO A 3 -15.85 -12.71 -4.14
N GLU A 4 -15.63 -13.49 -5.21
CA GLU A 4 -14.57 -13.27 -6.21
C GLU A 4 -13.16 -13.05 -5.59
N PRO A 5 -12.61 -14.06 -4.86
CA PRO A 5 -11.41 -13.88 -4.04
C PRO A 5 -10.14 -13.56 -4.84
N HIS A 6 -10.13 -13.82 -6.15
CA HIS A 6 -8.99 -13.53 -7.03
C HIS A 6 -9.04 -12.12 -7.65
N LYS A 7 -10.11 -11.35 -7.41
CA LYS A 7 -10.25 -9.99 -7.90
C LYS A 7 -9.71 -9.00 -6.88
N PHE A 8 -8.78 -8.14 -7.31
CA PHE A 8 -8.36 -6.99 -6.52
C PHE A 8 -9.49 -5.95 -6.49
N ASP A 9 -10.10 -5.78 -5.33
CA ASP A 9 -11.25 -4.91 -5.10
C ASP A 9 -11.07 -4.20 -3.75
N ILE A 10 -10.75 -2.90 -3.81
CA ILE A 10 -10.47 -2.07 -2.64
C ILE A 10 -11.74 -1.74 -1.84
N ASP A 11 -12.91 -1.77 -2.49
CA ASP A 11 -14.16 -1.37 -1.85
C ASP A 11 -14.60 -2.36 -0.76
N ARG A 12 -13.93 -3.52 -0.68
CA ARG A 12 -14.08 -4.52 0.39
C ARG A 12 -13.81 -3.98 1.80
N TYR A 13 -13.03 -2.91 1.88
CA TYR A 13 -12.67 -2.31 3.16
C TYR A 13 -13.66 -1.22 3.60
N LEU A 14 -14.59 -0.81 2.74
CA LEU A 14 -15.55 0.26 3.01
C LEU A 14 -16.67 -0.18 3.98
N PRO A 15 -17.29 0.79 4.69
CA PRO A 15 -18.46 0.53 5.52
C PRO A 15 -19.58 -0.19 4.74
N GLY A 16 -20.19 -1.20 5.36
CA GLY A 16 -21.24 -2.02 4.76
C GLY A 16 -20.73 -3.32 4.10
N ARG A 17 -19.45 -3.39 3.72
CA ARG A 17 -18.82 -4.63 3.25
C ARG A 17 -17.88 -5.23 4.29
N GLU A 18 -16.90 -4.44 4.73
CA GLU A 18 -15.96 -4.74 5.83
C GLU A 18 -15.46 -6.20 5.87
N GLU A 19 -15.23 -6.86 4.72
CA GLU A 19 -14.97 -8.32 4.71
C GLU A 19 -13.67 -8.69 5.46
N HIS A 20 -12.77 -7.71 5.62
CA HIS A 20 -11.55 -7.77 6.42
C HIS A 20 -11.77 -7.99 7.92
N ARG A 21 -12.98 -7.72 8.45
CA ARG A 21 -13.33 -7.98 9.86
C ARG A 21 -13.77 -9.42 10.12
N SER A 22 -13.96 -10.21 9.06
CA SER A 22 -14.35 -11.61 9.19
C SER A 22 -13.17 -12.49 9.62
N ILE A 23 -13.45 -13.59 10.34
CA ILE A 23 -12.44 -14.56 10.79
C ILE A 23 -11.64 -15.17 9.61
N GLY A 24 -12.22 -15.17 8.40
CA GLY A 24 -11.56 -15.65 7.19
C GLY A 24 -10.45 -14.72 6.66
N TYR A 25 -10.27 -13.54 7.25
CA TYR A 25 -9.20 -12.61 6.91
C TYR A 25 -8.09 -12.71 7.96
N ALA A 26 -7.01 -13.42 7.61
CA ALA A 26 -5.89 -13.69 8.52
C ALA A 26 -4.52 -13.50 7.85
N PRO A 27 -4.23 -12.34 7.23
CA PRO A 27 -2.96 -12.12 6.52
C PRO A 27 -1.72 -12.23 7.43
N PHE A 28 -1.90 -12.05 8.74
CA PHE A 28 -0.84 -12.06 9.75
C PHE A 28 -1.00 -13.21 10.75
N GLY A 29 -1.83 -14.21 10.44
CA GLY A 29 -2.23 -15.27 11.37
C GLY A 29 -3.35 -14.83 12.32
N LEU A 30 -3.75 -15.73 13.22
CA LEU A 30 -4.80 -15.55 14.22
C LEU A 30 -4.34 -16.06 15.59
N GLY A 31 -4.93 -15.52 16.66
CA GLY A 31 -4.71 -16.00 18.03
C GLY A 31 -3.35 -15.64 18.62
N THR A 32 -2.85 -16.50 19.52
CA THR A 32 -1.63 -16.29 20.31
C THR A 32 -0.35 -16.20 19.49
N HIS A 33 -0.38 -16.68 18.24
CA HIS A 33 0.73 -16.67 17.30
C HIS A 33 0.51 -15.69 16.13
N THR A 34 -0.34 -14.67 16.31
CA THR A 34 -0.45 -13.57 15.35
C THR A 34 0.90 -12.86 15.23
N CYS A 35 1.29 -12.47 14.01
CA CYS A 35 2.54 -11.77 13.75
C CYS A 35 2.68 -10.53 14.65
N LEU A 36 3.75 -10.49 15.44
CA LEU A 36 4.08 -9.37 16.31
C LEU A 36 4.23 -8.05 15.52
N GLY A 37 4.68 -8.15 14.27
CA GLY A 37 4.89 -7.02 13.36
C GLY A 37 3.63 -6.52 12.65
N ASN A 38 2.44 -7.07 12.90
CA ASN A 38 1.22 -6.69 12.15
C ASN A 38 1.02 -5.15 12.11
N ARG A 39 0.99 -4.50 13.28
CA ARG A 39 0.78 -3.04 13.36
C ARG A 39 1.87 -2.23 12.68
N TRP A 40 3.11 -2.70 12.79
CA TRP A 40 4.24 -2.07 12.12
C TRP A 40 4.10 -2.16 10.61
N VAL A 41 3.78 -3.35 10.08
CA VAL A 41 3.63 -3.58 8.64
C VAL A 41 2.45 -2.79 8.08
N GLU A 42 1.31 -2.72 8.78
CA GLU A 42 0.17 -1.87 8.38
C GLU A 42 0.59 -0.41 8.19
N LEU A 43 1.31 0.16 9.18
CA LEU A 43 1.79 1.53 9.13
C LEU A 43 2.84 1.75 8.03
N GLN A 44 3.85 0.88 7.98
CA GLN A 44 4.97 0.98 7.04
C GLN A 44 4.46 0.88 5.60
N MET A 45 3.56 -0.06 5.29
CA MET A 45 2.98 -0.18 3.95
C MET A 45 2.18 1.07 3.56
N ALA A 46 1.43 1.68 4.48
CA ALA A 46 0.71 2.91 4.21
C ALA A 46 1.67 4.05 3.86
N VAL A 47 2.75 4.23 4.65
CA VAL A 47 3.77 5.25 4.40
C VAL A 47 4.47 5.00 3.07
N ASP A 48 4.91 3.77 2.79
CA ASP A 48 5.62 3.45 1.55
C ASP A 48 4.75 3.69 0.32
N LEU A 49 3.49 3.26 0.35
CA LEU A 49 2.53 3.49 -0.75
C LEU A 49 2.24 4.97 -0.95
N MET A 50 2.04 5.72 0.14
CA MET A 50 1.84 7.17 0.08
C MET A 50 3.06 7.88 -0.51
N MET A 51 4.27 7.53 -0.07
CA MET A 51 5.51 8.10 -0.59
C MET A 51 5.67 7.79 -2.08
N ILE A 52 5.46 6.53 -2.49
CA ILE A 52 5.54 6.15 -3.90
C ILE A 52 4.54 6.96 -4.73
N ALA A 53 3.27 7.00 -4.32
CA ALA A 53 2.22 7.73 -5.03
C ALA A 53 2.44 9.26 -5.04
N HIS A 54 3.04 9.81 -3.99
CA HIS A 54 3.29 11.24 -3.86
C HIS A 54 4.46 11.73 -4.72
N TYR A 55 5.51 10.91 -4.88
CA TYR A 55 6.75 11.32 -5.52
C TYR A 55 6.96 10.74 -6.93
N PHE A 56 6.31 9.62 -7.29
CA PHE A 56 6.63 8.89 -8.51
C PHE A 56 5.39 8.49 -9.31
N ASP A 57 5.60 8.35 -10.62
CA ASP A 57 4.76 7.59 -11.52
C ASP A 57 5.49 6.32 -11.93
N LEU A 58 4.81 5.19 -11.78
CA LEU A 58 5.35 3.87 -12.04
C LEU A 58 4.68 3.25 -13.26
N GLU A 59 5.50 2.70 -14.15
CA GLU A 59 5.07 1.90 -15.28
C GLU A 59 5.61 0.48 -15.15
N VAL A 60 4.76 -0.49 -15.48
CA VAL A 60 5.13 -1.91 -15.45
C VAL A 60 5.75 -2.29 -16.80
N GLN A 61 6.94 -2.87 -16.77
CA GLN A 61 7.56 -3.45 -17.96
C GLN A 61 7.66 -4.99 -17.85
N PRO A 62 7.17 -5.73 -18.88
CA PRO A 62 6.35 -5.27 -20.01
C PRO A 62 4.92 -4.89 -19.58
N ALA A 63 4.25 -4.02 -20.34
CA ALA A 63 2.93 -3.45 -20.00
C ALA A 63 1.84 -4.49 -19.69
N ASN A 64 1.96 -5.71 -20.23
CA ASN A 64 1.02 -6.82 -20.02
C ASN A 64 1.62 -7.98 -19.20
N ALA A 65 2.58 -7.69 -18.31
CA ALA A 65 3.17 -8.71 -17.47
C ALA A 65 2.12 -9.36 -16.55
N LYS A 66 1.85 -10.66 -16.74
CA LYS A 66 1.05 -11.44 -15.81
C LYS A 66 1.87 -11.70 -14.55
N LEU A 67 1.51 -11.02 -13.45
CA LEU A 67 2.05 -11.31 -12.13
C LEU A 67 1.63 -12.71 -11.72
N ARG A 68 2.62 -13.55 -11.40
CA ARG A 68 2.42 -14.91 -10.90
C ARG A 68 3.04 -14.99 -9.52
N ILE A 69 2.23 -15.34 -8.53
CA ILE A 69 2.69 -15.56 -7.16
C ILE A 69 3.50 -16.86 -7.14
N SER A 70 4.72 -16.80 -6.62
CA SER A 70 5.51 -18.01 -6.40
C SER A 70 4.81 -18.88 -5.35
N PRO A 71 4.73 -20.22 -5.54
CA PRO A 71 4.16 -21.11 -4.53
C PRO A 71 5.05 -21.25 -3.30
N PHE A 72 6.30 -20.75 -3.35
CA PHE A 72 7.18 -20.72 -2.20
C PHE A 72 6.83 -19.56 -1.26
N PRO A 73 6.95 -19.74 0.06
CA PRO A 73 6.65 -18.70 1.06
C PRO A 73 7.69 -17.57 1.08
N SER A 74 8.44 -17.36 0.00
CA SER A 74 9.50 -16.36 -0.10
C SER A 74 9.01 -14.98 -0.49
N LEU A 75 7.68 -14.76 -0.58
CA LEU A 75 7.06 -13.52 -1.09
C LEU A 75 7.60 -13.09 -2.47
N SER A 76 8.30 -13.99 -3.17
CA SER A 76 8.96 -13.67 -4.43
C SER A 76 7.93 -13.69 -5.56
N ILE A 77 7.97 -12.67 -6.41
CA ILE A 77 7.22 -12.67 -7.65
C ILE A 77 7.93 -13.64 -8.59
N SER A 78 7.21 -14.68 -9.05
CA SER A 78 7.81 -15.74 -9.88
C SER A 78 8.28 -15.27 -11.26
N ASN A 79 7.75 -14.13 -11.74
CA ASN A 79 8.19 -13.44 -12.95
C ASN A 79 8.96 -12.18 -12.56
N LYS A 80 10.09 -11.89 -13.20
CA LYS A 80 10.88 -10.66 -12.98
C LYS A 80 10.16 -9.42 -13.54
N VAL A 81 9.02 -9.06 -12.96
CA VAL A 81 8.30 -7.82 -13.27
C VAL A 81 9.20 -6.67 -12.86
N LYS A 82 9.52 -5.79 -13.82
CA LYS A 82 10.31 -4.60 -13.57
C LYS A 82 9.37 -3.40 -13.54
N PHE A 83 9.48 -2.61 -12.49
CA PHE A 83 8.84 -1.30 -12.42
C PHE A 83 9.84 -0.27 -12.90
N HIS A 84 9.42 0.57 -13.84
CA HIS A 84 10.18 1.72 -14.30
C HIS A 84 9.52 2.99 -13.75
N ILE A 85 10.32 3.93 -13.24
CA ILE A 85 9.81 5.25 -12.85
C ILE A 85 9.69 6.06 -14.13
N SER A 86 8.47 6.25 -14.63
CA SER A 86 8.21 7.03 -15.84
C SER A 86 8.36 8.53 -15.59
N ARG A 87 7.97 8.98 -14.39
CA ARG A 87 8.10 10.38 -13.97
C ARG A 87 8.36 10.49 -12.48
N LYS A 88 9.23 11.44 -12.11
CA LYS A 88 9.34 11.96 -10.75
C LYS A 88 8.41 13.18 -10.63
N ARG A 89 7.36 13.07 -9.81
CA ARG A 89 6.35 14.12 -9.61
C ARG A 89 6.89 15.28 -8.77
N ARG A 90 7.71 14.97 -7.76
CA ARG A 90 8.23 15.92 -6.77
C ARG A 90 9.66 15.56 -6.35
N GLU A 91 10.37 16.53 -5.80
CA GLU A 91 11.69 16.31 -5.23
C GLU A 91 11.60 15.76 -3.81
N ILE A 92 12.38 14.73 -3.52
CA ILE A 92 12.46 14.17 -2.17
C ILE A 92 13.35 15.10 -1.34
N PRO A 93 12.87 15.60 -0.19
CA PRO A 93 13.70 16.43 0.67
C PRO A 93 14.89 15.64 1.23
N PRO A 94 16.02 16.31 1.49
CA PRO A 94 17.17 15.66 2.10
C PRO A 94 16.86 15.22 3.54
N PRO A 95 17.55 14.18 4.06
CA PRO A 95 17.32 13.69 5.42
C PRO A 95 17.54 14.80 6.44
N GLY A 96 16.52 15.08 7.27
CA GLY A 96 16.58 16.12 8.31
C GLY A 96 15.94 17.45 7.95
N GLU A 97 15.55 17.66 6.69
CA GLU A 97 14.77 18.84 6.28
C GLU A 97 13.33 18.41 6.01
N SER A 98 12.43 18.65 6.97
CA SER A 98 11.00 18.58 6.66
C SER A 98 10.64 19.82 5.85
N ASN A 99 10.36 19.65 4.55
CA ASN A 99 9.73 20.71 3.77
C ASN A 99 8.38 21.04 4.43
N GLY A 100 8.35 22.14 5.17
CA GLY A 100 7.14 22.75 5.70
C GLY A 100 6.27 23.24 4.56
N SER A 101 5.61 22.31 3.87
CA SER A 101 4.45 22.60 3.03
C SER A 101 3.22 22.09 3.76
N ALA A 102 2.95 22.70 4.91
CA ALA A 102 1.58 23.01 5.28
C ALA A 102 1.07 23.97 4.21
N ALA A 103 0.59 23.44 3.08
CA ALA A 103 -0.11 24.22 2.08
C ALA A 103 -1.40 24.75 2.73
N ALA A 104 -1.30 25.97 3.28
CA ALA A 104 -2.34 26.98 3.40
C ALA A 104 -3.78 26.46 3.38
N MET A 105 -4.27 25.97 4.52
CA MET A 105 -5.66 26.20 4.90
C MET A 105 -5.65 27.34 5.91
N GLY A 106 -5.79 28.57 5.41
CA GLY A 106 -6.09 29.70 6.25
C GLY A 106 -7.47 29.49 6.87
N CYS A 107 -7.52 29.05 8.12
CA CYS A 107 -8.71 29.22 8.95
C CYS A 107 -8.78 30.69 9.36
N PRO A 108 -9.81 31.45 8.94
CA PRO A 108 -10.02 32.78 9.50
C PRO A 108 -10.46 32.61 10.97
N VAL A 109 -9.62 33.11 11.88
CA VAL A 109 -10.01 33.30 13.27
C VAL A 109 -11.09 34.38 13.29
N LEU A 110 -12.34 33.98 13.56
CA LEU A 110 -13.41 34.91 13.92
C LEU A 110 -13.18 35.32 15.38
N HIS A 111 -13.10 36.64 15.57
CA HIS A 111 -13.02 37.33 16.86
C HIS A 111 -14.36 37.27 17.59
#